data_AF-A0A1I3KU45-F1
#
_entry.id   AF-A0A1I3KU45-F1
#
_cell.length_a   1.000
_cell.length_b   1.000
_cell.length_c   1.000
_cell.angle_alpha   90.00
_cell.angle_beta   90.00
_cell.angle_gamma   90.00
#
_symmetry.space_group_name_H-M   'P 1'
#
loop_
_entity.id
_entity.type
_entity.pdbx_description
1 polymer ?
#
loop_
_entity_poly.entity_id
_entity_poly.type
_entity_poly.pdbx_seq_one_letter_code
_entity_poly.pdbx_strand_id
1 'polypeptide(L)'
;MTTFQSWLGLVILMLGSIAGIYVRNVTVIVLCVTIGLVLLSLATIAESAQGAYHRSLGLPMTRNQLRTILRQSPTYAFESGLFEAYPNADRAPGYPLLRLDGEYYVRVKLFYPYLRQEDTAYTFALPGRAPAVLDCEAYYRAGADLFEHDERVYVRLAALGLRLRVRGARAEL
;
A
#
# COMPACT_ATOMS: atom_id res chain seq x y z
N MET A 1 -15.39 -15.78 5.99
CA MET A 1 -16.68 -15.61 6.71
C MET A 1 -17.44 -14.34 6.30
N THR A 2 -16.77 -13.25 5.89
CA THR A 2 -17.41 -11.96 5.53
C THR A 2 -18.13 -11.95 4.18
N THR A 3 -17.67 -12.73 3.20
CA THR A 3 -18.37 -12.89 1.90
C THR A 3 -19.77 -13.48 2.04
N PHE A 4 -19.96 -14.40 2.99
CA PHE A 4 -21.26 -15.03 3.25
C PHE A 4 -22.27 -14.03 3.84
N GLN A 5 -21.84 -13.16 4.76
CA GLN A 5 -22.70 -12.16 5.39
C GLN A 5 -23.15 -11.06 4.41
N SER A 6 -22.25 -10.58 3.56
CA SER A 6 -22.59 -9.61 2.51
C SER A 6 -23.55 -10.21 1.47
N TRP A 7 -23.36 -11.49 1.12
CA TRP A 7 -24.25 -12.20 0.21
C TRP A 7 -25.63 -12.43 0.84
N LEU A 8 -25.69 -12.80 2.12
CA LEU A 8 -26.94 -12.94 2.87
C LEU A 8 -27.71 -11.61 2.94
N GLY A 9 -27.02 -10.50 3.19
CA GLY A 9 -27.63 -9.16 3.21
C GLY A 9 -28.23 -8.77 1.87
N LEU A 10 -27.54 -9.07 0.76
CA LEU A 10 -28.03 -8.77 -0.59
C LEU A 10 -29.22 -9.65 -0.98
N VAL A 11 -29.20 -10.93 -0.57
CA VAL A 11 -30.31 -11.87 -0.76
C VAL A 11 -31.55 -11.44 0.02
N ILE A 12 -31.40 -11.02 1.29
CA ILE A 12 -32.51 -10.50 2.10
C ILE A 12 -33.10 -9.22 1.49
N LEU A 13 -32.26 -8.34 0.95
CA LEU A 13 -32.69 -7.08 0.33
C LEU A 13 -33.47 -7.35 -0.97
N MET A 14 -33.00 -8.28 -1.81
CA MET A 14 -33.69 -8.72 -3.04
C MET A 14 -35.03 -9.41 -2.72
N LEU A 15 -35.03 -10.44 -1.86
CA LEU A 15 -36.24 -11.19 -1.53
C LEU A 15 -37.27 -10.35 -0.77
N GLY A 16 -36.83 -9.51 0.18
CA GLY A 16 -37.70 -8.60 0.92
C GLY A 16 -38.36 -7.54 0.04
N SER A 17 -37.65 -7.04 -0.96
CA SER A 17 -38.19 -6.08 -1.93
C SER A 17 -39.22 -6.73 -2.86
N ILE A 18 -38.91 -7.92 -3.38
CA ILE A 18 -39.82 -8.67 -4.27
C ILE A 18 -41.10 -9.08 -3.52
N ALA A 19 -40.97 -9.62 -2.31
CA ALA A 19 -42.11 -10.00 -1.48
C ALA A 19 -42.96 -8.79 -1.06
N GLY A 20 -42.33 -7.66 -0.72
CA GLY A 20 -43.04 -6.42 -0.38
C GLY A 20 -43.83 -5.82 -1.54
N ILE A 21 -43.29 -5.89 -2.76
CA ILE A 21 -43.99 -5.49 -3.99
C ILE A 21 -45.19 -6.40 -4.25
N TYR A 22 -45.04 -7.71 -4.04
CA TYR A 22 -46.12 -8.70 -4.25
C TYR A 22 -47.30 -8.52 -3.28
N VAL A 23 -47.02 -8.17 -2.02
CA VAL A 23 -48.03 -7.94 -0.98
C VAL A 23 -48.62 -6.51 -1.04
N ARG A 24 -48.09 -5.62 -1.90
CA ARG A 24 -48.47 -4.20 -2.02
C ARG A 24 -48.41 -3.43 -0.69
N ASN A 25 -47.58 -3.88 0.26
CA ASN A 25 -47.46 -3.24 1.57
C ASN A 25 -46.16 -2.44 1.64
N VAL A 26 -46.30 -1.12 1.45
CA VAL A 26 -45.18 -0.16 1.44
C VAL A 26 -44.39 -0.21 2.76
N THR A 27 -45.05 -0.48 3.88
CA THR A 27 -44.42 -0.59 5.20
C THR A 27 -43.40 -1.73 5.26
N VAL A 28 -43.70 -2.86 4.62
CA VAL A 28 -42.80 -4.03 4.55
C VAL A 28 -41.59 -3.73 3.67
N ILE A 29 -41.79 -3.01 2.56
CA ILE A 29 -40.70 -2.57 1.68
C ILE A 29 -39.74 -1.66 2.44
N VAL A 30 -40.26 -0.64 3.14
CA VAL A 30 -39.42 0.29 3.91
C VAL A 30 -38.68 -0.44 5.03
N LEU A 31 -39.34 -1.35 5.76
CA LEU A 31 -38.71 -2.12 6.82
C LEU A 31 -37.54 -2.98 6.29
N CYS A 32 -37.74 -3.71 5.20
CA CYS A 32 -36.73 -4.55 4.58
C CYS A 32 -35.53 -3.75 4.05
N VAL A 33 -35.79 -2.60 3.42
CA VAL A 33 -34.71 -1.71 2.94
C VAL A 33 -33.91 -1.17 4.12
N THR A 34 -34.58 -0.74 5.20
CA THR A 34 -33.91 -0.18 6.37
C THR A 34 -33.03 -1.23 7.06
N ILE A 35 -33.55 -2.44 7.28
CA ILE A 35 -32.81 -3.55 7.88
C ILE A 35 -31.64 -3.98 6.99
N GLY A 36 -31.85 -4.08 5.67
CA GLY A 36 -30.81 -4.41 4.71
C GLY A 36 -29.68 -3.39 4.71
N LEU A 37 -30.00 -2.10 4.78
CA LEU A 37 -29.04 -1.01 4.78
C LEU A 37 -28.24 -0.96 6.10
N VAL A 38 -28.88 -1.25 7.23
CA VAL A 38 -28.20 -1.40 8.54
C VAL A 38 -27.23 -2.58 8.55
N LEU A 39 -27.60 -3.73 7.97
CA LEU A 39 -26.71 -4.88 7.88
C LEU A 39 -25.48 -4.58 6.99
N LEU A 40 -25.70 -3.86 5.89
CA LEU A 40 -24.64 -3.47 4.96
C LEU A 40 -23.68 -2.45 5.57
N SER A 41 -24.19 -1.51 6.37
CA SER A 41 -23.35 -0.55 7.11
C SER A 41 -22.61 -1.21 8.26
N LEU A 42 -23.20 -2.20 8.94
CA LEU A 42 -22.50 -2.97 9.97
C LEU A 42 -21.35 -3.78 9.37
N ALA A 43 -21.53 -4.34 8.16
CA ALA A 43 -20.49 -5.07 7.44
C ALA A 43 -19.30 -4.16 7.09
N THR A 44 -19.56 -2.94 6.58
CA THR A 44 -18.48 -1.99 6.26
C THR A 44 -17.76 -1.47 7.50
N ILE A 45 -18.48 -1.27 8.61
CA ILE A 45 -17.85 -0.93 9.90
C ILE A 45 -17.00 -2.10 10.42
N ALA A 46 -17.47 -3.34 10.29
CA ALA A 46 -16.70 -4.52 10.69
C ALA A 46 -15.42 -4.70 9.83
N GLU A 47 -15.49 -4.44 8.52
CA GLU A 47 -14.30 -4.42 7.64
C GLU A 47 -13.32 -3.34 8.05
N SER A 48 -13.82 -2.15 8.38
CA SER A 48 -13.00 -1.02 8.86
C SER A 48 -12.34 -1.34 10.21
N ALA A 49 -13.09 -1.98 11.11
CA ALA A 49 -12.61 -2.40 12.43
C ALA A 49 -11.59 -3.54 12.32
N GLN A 50 -11.77 -4.51 11.41
CA GLN A 50 -10.76 -5.53 11.13
C GLN A 50 -9.48 -4.94 10.54
N GLY A 51 -9.61 -3.92 9.67
CA GLY A 51 -8.47 -3.17 9.15
C GLY A 51 -7.70 -2.42 10.25
N ALA A 52 -8.42 -1.86 11.23
CA ALA A 52 -7.81 -1.21 12.40
C ALA A 52 -7.19 -2.23 13.38
N TYR A 53 -7.86 -3.37 13.60
CA TYR A 53 -7.40 -4.45 14.48
C TYR A 53 -6.16 -5.18 13.92
N HIS A 54 -6.07 -5.30 12.59
CA HIS A 54 -4.85 -5.80 11.92
C HIS A 54 -3.66 -4.86 12.09
N ARG A 55 -3.89 -3.53 12.07
CA ARG A 55 -2.83 -2.54 12.39
C ARG A 55 -2.37 -2.64 13.84
N SER A 56 -3.27 -2.88 14.80
CA SER A 56 -2.88 -3.03 16.22
C SER A 56 -2.20 -4.36 16.55
N LEU A 57 -2.33 -5.37 15.69
CA LEU A 57 -1.73 -6.71 15.87
C LEU A 57 -0.39 -6.90 15.14
N GLY A 58 0.11 -5.90 14.40
CA GLY A 58 1.36 -6.03 13.65
C GLY A 58 1.28 -7.02 12.47
N LEU A 59 0.07 -7.32 11.99
CA LEU A 59 -0.13 -8.21 10.85
C LEU A 59 0.33 -7.51 9.55
N PRO A 60 0.97 -8.26 8.62
CA PRO A 60 1.53 -7.68 7.41
C PRO A 60 0.47 -6.94 6.60
N MET A 61 0.84 -5.76 6.12
CA MET A 61 -0.06 -4.89 5.37
C MET A 61 -0.58 -5.61 4.13
N THR A 62 -1.89 -5.56 3.90
CA THR A 62 -2.47 -6.24 2.74
C THR A 62 -2.03 -5.59 1.43
N ARG A 63 -1.84 -6.39 0.37
CA ARG A 63 -1.42 -5.88 -0.97
C ARG A 63 -2.30 -4.73 -1.48
N ASN A 64 -3.60 -4.77 -1.21
CA ASN A 64 -4.53 -3.72 -1.60
C ASN A 64 -4.29 -2.39 -0.87
N GLN A 65 -3.96 -2.43 0.42
CA GLN A 65 -3.64 -1.23 1.19
C GLN A 65 -2.34 -0.58 0.71
N LEU A 66 -1.31 -1.38 0.45
CA LEU A 66 -0.05 -0.89 -0.09
C LEU A 66 -0.25 -0.25 -1.47
N ARG A 67 -1.06 -0.88 -2.34
CA ARG A 67 -1.43 -0.30 -3.64
C ARG A 67 -2.13 1.04 -3.53
N THR A 68 -3.05 1.20 -2.58
CA THR A 68 -3.73 2.48 -2.32
C THR A 68 -2.75 3.57 -1.89
N ILE A 69 -1.84 3.25 -0.95
CA ILE A 69 -0.79 4.19 -0.52
C ILE A 69 0.09 4.57 -1.69
N LEU A 70 0.47 3.61 -2.52
CA LEU A 70 1.35 3.84 -3.66
C LEU A 70 0.74 4.79 -4.70
N ARG A 71 -0.57 4.70 -4.92
CA ARG A 71 -1.31 5.61 -5.81
C ARG A 71 -1.45 7.02 -5.25
N GLN A 72 -1.48 7.16 -3.93
CA GLN A 72 -1.60 8.45 -3.24
C GLN A 72 -0.24 9.09 -2.94
N SER A 73 0.86 8.34 -3.11
CA SER A 73 2.19 8.80 -2.77
C SER A 73 2.71 9.82 -3.78
N PRO A 74 3.19 10.98 -3.31
CA PRO A 74 3.77 11.99 -4.19
C PRO A 74 5.05 11.48 -4.86
N THR A 75 5.20 11.85 -6.13
CA THR A 75 6.40 11.56 -6.94
C THR A 75 7.40 12.70 -6.77
N TYR A 76 8.64 12.38 -6.45
CA TYR A 76 9.73 13.35 -6.30
C TYR A 76 10.84 13.08 -7.30
N ALA A 77 11.43 14.15 -7.83
CA ALA A 77 12.72 14.09 -8.49
C ALA A 77 13.81 13.93 -7.43
N PHE A 78 14.63 12.88 -7.55
CA PHE A 78 15.66 12.56 -6.57
C PHE A 78 17.01 13.11 -7.02
N GLU A 79 17.66 13.84 -6.12
CA GLU A 79 18.99 14.40 -6.31
C GLU A 79 19.90 13.93 -5.18
N SER A 80 21.15 13.62 -5.49
CA SER A 80 22.15 13.26 -4.48
C SER A 80 23.48 13.91 -4.86
N GLY A 81 24.13 14.52 -3.87
CA GLY A 81 25.48 15.06 -4.06
C GLY A 81 26.56 13.98 -4.04
N LEU A 82 26.22 12.76 -3.63
CA LEU A 82 27.18 11.65 -3.45
C LEU A 82 27.16 10.63 -4.58
N PHE A 83 26.05 10.53 -5.31
CA PHE A 83 25.87 9.55 -6.37
C PHE A 83 24.80 9.98 -7.37
N GLU A 84 24.85 9.44 -8.59
CA GLU A 84 23.84 9.76 -9.59
C GLU A 84 22.56 8.94 -9.32
N ALA A 85 21.45 9.63 -9.08
CA ALA A 85 20.14 9.02 -8.97
C ALA A 85 19.54 8.76 -10.37
N TYR A 86 19.00 7.56 -10.58
CA TYR A 86 18.36 7.18 -11.85
C TYR A 86 16.82 7.23 -11.74
N PRO A 87 16.07 7.74 -12.72
CA PRO A 87 16.55 8.59 -13.80
C PRO A 87 16.99 9.95 -13.24
N ASN A 88 17.92 10.60 -13.94
CA ASN A 88 18.45 11.89 -13.54
C ASN A 88 17.30 12.92 -13.41
N ALA A 89 17.30 13.71 -12.34
CA ALA A 89 16.21 14.60 -11.93
C ALA A 89 15.73 15.56 -13.03
N ASP A 90 16.63 15.94 -13.94
CA ASP A 90 16.35 16.87 -15.04
C ASP A 90 15.72 16.20 -16.28
N ARG A 91 15.75 14.87 -16.40
CA ARG A 91 15.42 14.15 -17.66
C ARG A 91 14.11 13.38 -17.63
N ALA A 92 13.55 13.04 -16.47
CA ALA A 92 12.36 12.20 -16.39
C ALA A 92 11.57 12.41 -15.07
N PRO A 93 10.28 12.05 -15.05
CA PRO A 93 9.53 11.99 -13.81
C PRO A 93 10.24 11.03 -12.83
N GLY A 94 10.47 11.51 -11.61
CA GLY A 94 11.14 10.72 -10.57
C GLY A 94 10.27 9.59 -10.03
N TYR A 95 10.56 9.11 -8.81
CA TYR A 95 9.85 7.97 -8.23
C TYR A 95 8.89 8.38 -7.12
N PRO A 96 7.80 7.61 -6.91
CA PRO A 96 6.95 7.80 -5.74
C PRO A 96 7.76 7.55 -4.48
N LEU A 97 7.67 8.48 -3.53
CA LEU A 97 8.23 8.33 -2.20
C LEU A 97 7.16 7.74 -1.28
N LEU A 98 7.37 6.51 -0.87
CA LEU A 98 6.48 5.80 0.03
C LEU A 98 6.87 6.11 1.47
N ARG A 99 5.88 6.35 2.33
CA ARG A 99 6.06 6.43 3.78
C ARG A 99 5.27 5.32 4.45
N LEU A 100 5.98 4.34 5.01
CA LEU A 100 5.39 3.17 5.67
C LEU A 100 6.01 3.05 7.07
N ASP A 101 5.18 2.92 8.10
CA ASP A 101 5.62 2.80 9.51
C ASP A 101 6.61 3.89 9.96
N GLY A 102 6.45 5.10 9.44
CA GLY A 102 7.32 6.25 9.74
C GLY A 102 8.62 6.29 8.93
N GLU A 103 8.93 5.24 8.17
CA GLU A 103 10.12 5.10 7.35
C GLU A 103 9.86 5.45 5.88
N TYR A 104 10.93 5.88 5.20
CA TYR A 104 10.88 6.26 3.79
C TYR A 104 11.38 5.13 2.89
N TYR A 105 10.58 4.80 1.88
CA TYR A 105 10.86 3.78 0.88
C TYR A 105 10.85 4.36 -0.52
N VAL A 106 11.77 3.91 -1.34
CA VAL A 106 11.91 4.32 -2.74
C VAL A 106 12.12 3.10 -3.62
N ARG A 107 11.84 3.23 -4.92
CA ARG A 107 12.08 2.14 -5.86
C ARG A 107 13.58 1.88 -6.00
N VAL A 108 14.01 0.62 -5.97
CA VAL A 108 15.45 0.25 -6.10
C VAL A 108 16.08 0.73 -7.40
N LYS A 109 15.28 0.90 -8.46
CA LYS A 109 15.74 1.44 -9.75
C LYS A 109 16.37 2.84 -9.60
N LEU A 110 16.10 3.55 -8.50
CA LEU A 110 16.79 4.78 -8.15
C LEU A 110 18.32 4.63 -8.12
N PHE A 111 18.79 3.45 -7.72
CA PHE A 111 20.20 3.12 -7.54
C PHE A 111 20.75 2.25 -8.66
N TYR A 112 20.10 2.19 -9.83
CA TYR A 112 20.42 1.26 -10.92
C TYR A 112 21.92 1.16 -11.26
N PRO A 113 22.72 2.25 -11.33
CA PRO A 113 24.15 2.16 -11.63
C PRO A 113 24.98 1.44 -10.55
N TYR A 114 24.46 1.38 -9.33
CA TYR A 114 25.13 0.86 -8.12
C TYR A 114 24.45 -0.40 -7.59
N LEU A 115 23.49 -0.94 -8.33
CA LEU A 115 22.68 -2.08 -7.93
C LEU A 115 23.15 -3.34 -8.63
N ARG A 116 23.39 -4.39 -7.86
CA ARG A 116 23.53 -5.77 -8.37
C ARG A 116 22.48 -6.64 -7.70
N GLN A 117 21.92 -7.57 -8.46
CA GLN A 117 20.96 -8.55 -7.96
C GLN A 117 21.53 -9.95 -8.20
N GLU A 118 21.53 -10.76 -7.15
CA GLU A 118 21.87 -12.19 -7.18
C GLU A 118 20.73 -12.93 -6.49
N ASP A 119 19.94 -13.68 -7.27
CA ASP A 119 18.70 -14.33 -6.83
C ASP A 119 17.73 -13.36 -6.12
N THR A 120 17.53 -13.55 -4.82
CA THR A 120 16.68 -12.73 -3.95
C THR A 120 17.46 -11.62 -3.24
N ALA A 121 18.79 -11.62 -3.31
CA ALA A 121 19.63 -10.63 -2.65
C ALA A 121 19.95 -9.45 -3.59
N TYR A 122 19.91 -8.24 -3.05
CA TYR A 122 20.31 -7.02 -3.73
C TYR A 122 21.51 -6.41 -3.03
N THR A 123 22.57 -6.18 -3.79
CA THR A 123 23.78 -5.49 -3.34
C THR A 123 23.79 -4.05 -3.84
N PHE A 124 23.89 -3.11 -2.90
CA PHE A 124 23.95 -1.68 -3.14
C PHE A 124 25.38 -1.19 -2.89
N ALA A 125 26.12 -0.88 -3.96
CA ALA A 125 27.51 -0.43 -3.90
C ALA A 125 27.61 1.09 -4.15
N LEU A 126 27.10 1.89 -3.20
CA LEU A 126 27.09 3.35 -3.32
C LEU A 126 28.51 3.94 -3.15
N PRO A 127 28.87 5.01 -3.89
CA PRO A 127 30.15 5.69 -3.74
C PRO A 127 30.39 6.18 -2.31
N GLY A 128 31.62 5.98 -1.81
CA GLY A 128 32.03 6.45 -0.49
C GLY A 128 31.42 5.69 0.69
N ARG A 129 30.81 4.52 0.46
CA ARG A 129 30.20 3.68 1.49
C ARG A 129 30.55 2.20 1.32
N ALA A 130 30.43 1.44 2.40
CA ALA A 130 30.51 -0.01 2.33
C ALA A 130 29.28 -0.56 1.57
N PRO A 131 29.45 -1.60 0.74
CA PRO A 131 28.32 -2.25 0.08
C PRO A 131 27.32 -2.79 1.09
N ALA A 132 26.02 -2.55 0.87
CA ALA A 132 24.94 -3.11 1.66
C ALA A 132 24.28 -4.24 0.88
N VAL A 133 24.16 -5.43 1.48
CA VAL A 133 23.45 -6.58 0.92
C VAL A 133 22.14 -6.75 1.67
N LEU A 134 21.03 -6.72 0.95
CA LEU A 134 19.68 -6.82 1.50
C LEU A 134 18.91 -7.93 0.80
N ASP A 135 18.28 -8.81 1.57
CA ASP A 135 17.40 -9.85 1.03
C ASP A 135 16.02 -9.26 0.69
N CYS A 136 15.55 -9.55 -0.51
CA CYS A 136 14.25 -9.08 -0.99
C CYS A 136 13.12 -9.96 -0.45
N GLU A 137 12.24 -9.34 0.32
CA GLU A 137 11.04 -10.01 0.79
C GLU A 137 9.94 -10.01 -0.28
N ALA A 138 9.24 -11.14 -0.43
CA ALA A 138 8.15 -11.28 -1.40
C ALA A 138 6.91 -10.41 -1.08
N TYR A 139 6.86 -9.82 0.11
CA TYR A 139 5.81 -8.92 0.55
C TYR A 139 6.34 -7.96 1.62
N TYR A 140 5.65 -6.83 1.79
CA TYR A 140 5.98 -5.89 2.85
C TYR A 140 5.62 -6.47 4.23
N ARG A 141 6.58 -6.42 5.15
CA ARG A 141 6.35 -6.52 6.60
C ARG A 141 6.90 -5.27 7.29
N ALA A 142 6.36 -4.96 8.47
CA ALA A 142 6.84 -3.84 9.27
C ALA A 142 8.36 -3.95 9.50
N GLY A 143 9.10 -2.91 9.14
CA GLY A 143 10.56 -2.86 9.26
C GLY A 143 11.35 -3.61 8.19
N ALA A 144 10.72 -4.17 7.14
CA ALA A 144 11.44 -4.77 6.02
C ALA A 144 12.40 -3.76 5.37
N ASP A 145 13.63 -4.15 5.10
CA ASP A 145 14.60 -3.28 4.42
C ASP A 145 14.38 -3.24 2.91
N LEU A 146 13.90 -4.34 2.35
CA LEU A 146 13.72 -4.53 0.92
C LEU A 146 12.53 -5.46 0.68
N PHE A 147 11.60 -5.04 -0.17
CA PHE A 147 10.44 -5.86 -0.50
C PHE A 147 9.95 -5.66 -1.94
N GLU A 148 9.28 -6.67 -2.47
CA GLU A 148 8.63 -6.65 -3.77
C GLU A 148 7.13 -6.36 -3.66
N HIS A 149 6.62 -5.53 -4.56
CA HIS A 149 5.20 -5.28 -4.77
C HIS A 149 4.88 -4.99 -6.24
N ASP A 150 3.96 -5.74 -6.83
CA ASP A 150 3.54 -5.60 -8.24
C ASP A 150 4.76 -5.51 -9.20
N GLU A 151 5.71 -6.46 -9.11
CA GLU A 151 6.96 -6.54 -9.91
C GLU A 151 7.93 -5.34 -9.72
N ARG A 152 7.75 -4.58 -8.64
CA ARG A 152 8.60 -3.45 -8.29
C ARG A 152 9.20 -3.68 -6.92
N VAL A 153 10.51 -3.51 -6.82
CA VAL A 153 11.22 -3.62 -5.55
C VAL A 153 11.41 -2.25 -4.93
N TYR A 154 11.16 -2.17 -3.63
CA TYR A 154 11.25 -0.97 -2.81
C TYR A 154 12.25 -1.20 -1.69
N VAL A 155 13.12 -0.22 -1.47
CA VAL A 155 14.15 -0.24 -0.43
C VAL A 155 13.93 0.87 0.57
N ARG A 156 14.16 0.56 1.84
CA ARG A 156 14.18 1.52 2.94
C ARG A 156 15.44 2.38 2.85
N LEU A 157 15.29 3.70 2.79
CA LEU A 157 16.44 4.62 2.68
C LEU A 157 17.37 4.52 3.89
N ALA A 158 16.81 4.34 5.09
CA ALA A 158 17.59 4.17 6.32
C ALA A 158 18.48 2.92 6.31
N ALA A 159 18.08 1.84 5.62
CA ALA A 159 18.87 0.62 5.48
C ALA A 159 20.17 0.86 4.69
N LEU A 160 20.14 1.81 3.76
CA LEU A 160 21.30 2.26 3.00
C LEU A 160 22.06 3.40 3.71
N GLY A 161 21.65 3.77 4.93
CA GLY A 161 22.17 4.90 5.69
C GLY A 161 21.88 6.26 5.04
N LEU A 162 20.89 6.36 4.17
CA LEU A 162 20.54 7.60 3.46
C LEU A 162 19.51 8.40 4.27
N ARG A 163 19.62 9.73 4.22
CA ARG A 163 18.69 10.63 4.92
C ARG A 163 18.00 11.51 3.89
N LEU A 164 16.68 11.49 3.92
CA LEU A 164 15.88 12.26 2.98
C LEU A 164 15.66 13.70 3.48
N ARG A 165 15.87 14.67 2.59
CA ARG A 165 15.39 16.04 2.75
C ARG A 165 14.49 16.41 1.58
N VAL A 166 13.23 16.72 1.87
CA VAL A 166 12.27 17.14 0.84
C VAL A 166 12.26 18.67 0.75
N ARG A 167 12.46 19.20 -0.47
CA ARG A 167 12.37 20.63 -0.80
C ARG A 167 11.41 20.82 -1.97
N GLY A 168 10.16 21.16 -1.66
CA GLY A 168 9.12 21.34 -2.68
C GLY A 168 8.87 20.04 -3.45
N ALA A 169 9.16 20.02 -4.76
CA ALA A 169 9.01 18.86 -5.64
C ALA A 169 10.28 18.00 -5.76
N ARG A 170 11.34 18.31 -5.02
CA ARG A 170 12.63 17.61 -5.06
C ARG A 170 12.93 16.90 -3.74
N ALA A 171 13.62 15.77 -3.85
CA ALA A 171 14.07 14.94 -2.75
C ALA A 171 15.59 14.81 -2.80
N GLU A 172 16.27 15.39 -1.82
CA GLU A 172 17.72 15.29 -1.63
C GLU A 172 18.05 14.08 -0.73
N LEU A 173 19.04 13.27 -1.13
CA LEU A 173 19.51 12.05 -0.44
C LEU A 173 20.93 12.16 0.13
#